data_AF-A0A925ZVG7-F1
#
_entry.id   AF-A0A925ZVG7-F1
#
_cell.length_a   1.000
_cell.length_b   1.000
_cell.length_c   1.000
_cell.angle_alpha   90.00
_cell.angle_beta   90.00
_cell.angle_gamma   90.00
#
_symmetry.space_group_name_H-M   'P 1'
#
loop_
_entity.id
_entity.type
_entity.pdbx_description
1 polymer ?
#
loop_
_entity_poly.entity_id
_entity_poly.type
_entity_poly.pdbx_seq_one_letter_code
_entity_poly.pdbx_strand_id
1 'polypeptide(L)'
;MNRRHFLHVAGLSLGGMLVWPAQGEAGTGAPRPPAVVLPDAVLVQLADGQHPLTSTDRGIWTYQDVTVRLTYSQHELRIAVQAPKQALGAVQLRWHHPQAAATVCGDQWERTYGDSAFQVPVVARRLPWYFVQHDDEDTTTCFGVKTGCAAFCSWQVGGGTMLLNLDTSSGGVGVQLGDRTLAAASIITTRNEKRENTFATARRFCYLLCEQPRLPKQPVYGINDWYFAYGRNSTGLILRHTALLADLAPGGDNRPFSLVDAGWAAYSPLLPDDCCWQDDFTRPNAKFRDMPTLATSIRGLGMRPGLWTRPLCAAHSDKANLLLPSIPGRDDPRKPVLDPSIPENLDRIQRTIRTYQQWGYDMVKHDFSTYDLLGRWGFEMKDSLTAPGWRFQDNTRTTAEIILALYRGIRAAAGPLYLIGCNTVSHLAAGLFELNRIGDDT
;
A
#
# COMPACT_ATOMS: atom_id res chain seq x y z
N MET A 1 -27.60 -15.47 -58.80
CA MET A 1 -27.50 -14.79 -57.50
C MET A 1 -28.30 -15.65 -56.52
N ASN A 2 -27.78 -16.23 -55.43
CA ASN A 2 -26.80 -15.75 -54.47
C ASN A 2 -26.03 -16.97 -53.89
N ARG A 3 -24.72 -17.03 -54.11
CA ARG A 3 -23.81 -18.04 -53.54
C ARG A 3 -23.51 -17.64 -52.08
N ARG A 4 -24.16 -18.24 -51.08
CA ARG A 4 -23.73 -18.21 -49.65
C ARG A 4 -24.65 -19.03 -48.73
N HIS A 5 -24.83 -20.31 -49.05
CA HIS A 5 -25.39 -21.31 -48.14
C HIS A 5 -24.59 -22.61 -48.25
N PHE A 6 -23.34 -22.57 -47.80
CA PHE A 6 -22.59 -23.77 -47.39
C PHE A 6 -21.31 -23.36 -46.65
N LEU A 7 -21.06 -24.00 -45.51
CA LEU A 7 -19.90 -23.93 -44.60
C LEU A 7 -19.82 -22.72 -43.67
N HIS A 8 -20.23 -22.92 -42.41
CA HIS A 8 -19.28 -22.97 -41.27
C HIS A 8 -20.00 -23.49 -40.01
N VAL A 9 -20.10 -24.81 -39.89
CA VAL A 9 -20.02 -25.51 -38.61
C VAL A 9 -18.54 -25.69 -38.33
N ALA A 10 -17.97 -24.88 -37.44
CA ALA A 10 -16.74 -25.14 -36.68
C ALA A 10 -16.38 -23.85 -35.93
N GLY A 11 -16.28 -23.95 -34.60
CA GLY A 11 -15.73 -22.85 -33.78
C GLY A 11 -16.57 -22.40 -32.60
N LEU A 12 -17.29 -23.31 -31.92
CA LEU A 12 -17.61 -23.08 -30.51
C LEU A 12 -16.35 -23.32 -29.67
N SER A 13 -15.39 -22.40 -29.76
CA SER A 13 -14.39 -22.24 -28.71
C SER A 13 -15.11 -21.64 -27.50
N LEU A 14 -15.30 -22.48 -26.48
CA LEU A 14 -15.64 -22.08 -25.11
C LEU A 14 -14.48 -21.25 -24.53
N GLY A 15 -14.32 -20.01 -25.01
CA GLY A 15 -13.51 -18.99 -24.39
C GLY A 15 -14.34 -18.34 -23.29
N GLY A 16 -14.10 -18.76 -22.04
CA GLY A 16 -14.81 -18.26 -20.87
C GLY A 16 -14.75 -16.74 -20.77
N MET A 17 -15.91 -16.10 -20.80
CA MET A 17 -16.05 -14.71 -20.38
C MET A 17 -15.70 -14.64 -18.89
N LEU A 18 -14.67 -13.85 -18.54
CA LEU A 18 -14.24 -13.56 -17.17
C LEU A 18 -15.27 -12.78 -16.33
N VAL A 19 -16.44 -12.49 -16.90
CA VAL A 19 -17.61 -11.89 -16.26
C VAL A 19 -18.84 -12.60 -16.82
N TRP A 20 -19.66 -13.21 -15.96
CA TRP A 20 -20.89 -13.89 -16.38
C TRP A 20 -21.88 -12.90 -17.01
N PRO A 21 -22.35 -13.09 -18.27
CA PRO A 21 -23.48 -12.34 -18.78
C PRO A 21 -24.75 -12.97 -18.22
N ALA A 22 -25.33 -12.37 -17.18
CA ALA A 22 -26.62 -12.84 -16.67
C ALA A 22 -27.71 -12.53 -17.72
N GLN A 23 -28.19 -13.56 -18.42
CA GLN A 23 -29.54 -13.56 -19.00
C GLN A 23 -30.50 -14.00 -17.88
N GLY A 24 -31.44 -13.14 -17.52
CA GLY A 24 -32.41 -13.37 -16.44
C GLY A 24 -33.00 -12.06 -15.94
N GLU A 25 -34.33 -12.03 -15.83
CA GLU A 25 -35.24 -10.90 -15.98
C GLU A 25 -35.09 -9.71 -15.01
N ALA A 26 -35.60 -8.57 -15.49
CA ALA A 26 -35.67 -7.30 -14.78
C ALA A 26 -36.58 -7.39 -13.54
N GLY A 27 -36.01 -7.09 -12.37
CA GLY A 27 -36.76 -6.89 -11.14
C GLY A 27 -35.85 -6.84 -9.93
N THR A 28 -35.89 -5.74 -9.19
CA THR A 28 -35.12 -5.40 -7.97
C THR A 28 -33.71 -4.84 -8.20
N GLY A 29 -33.47 -3.63 -7.66
CA GLY A 29 -32.22 -2.85 -7.80
C GLY A 29 -31.04 -3.38 -7.00
N ALA A 30 -30.71 -4.66 -7.16
CA ALA A 30 -29.50 -5.25 -6.60
C ALA A 30 -28.32 -5.11 -7.59
N PRO A 31 -27.12 -4.69 -7.15
CA PRO A 31 -25.94 -4.66 -8.01
C PRO A 31 -25.58 -6.09 -8.47
N ARG A 32 -25.42 -6.26 -9.79
CA ARG A 32 -24.97 -7.52 -10.42
C ARG A 32 -23.49 -7.79 -10.10
N PRO A 33 -23.07 -8.99 -9.66
CA PRO A 33 -21.66 -9.26 -9.41
C PRO A 33 -20.91 -9.47 -10.73
N PRO A 34 -19.74 -8.87 -10.93
CA PRO A 34 -18.71 -9.50 -11.73
C PRO A 34 -17.92 -10.43 -10.80
N ALA A 35 -18.14 -11.74 -10.92
CA ALA A 35 -17.24 -12.72 -10.36
C ALA A 35 -16.15 -12.99 -11.40
N VAL A 36 -14.89 -12.63 -11.09
CA VAL A 36 -13.76 -13.27 -11.78
C VAL A 36 -13.91 -14.77 -11.62
N VAL A 37 -13.87 -15.52 -12.72
CA VAL A 37 -13.89 -16.99 -12.66
C VAL A 37 -12.68 -17.52 -11.90
N LEU A 38 -12.76 -18.74 -11.36
CA LEU A 38 -11.62 -19.37 -10.69
C LEU A 38 -10.42 -19.48 -11.64
N PRO A 39 -9.16 -19.42 -11.16
CA PRO A 39 -7.96 -19.53 -11.99
C PRO A 39 -7.83 -20.91 -12.64
N ASP A 40 -7.16 -20.95 -13.79
CA ASP A 40 -6.87 -22.17 -14.56
C ASP A 40 -5.68 -22.93 -13.98
N ALA A 41 -4.76 -22.22 -13.32
CA ALA A 41 -3.64 -22.80 -12.60
C ALA A 41 -3.29 -21.97 -11.36
N VAL A 42 -2.80 -22.67 -10.33
CA VAL A 42 -2.23 -22.07 -9.12
C VAL A 42 -0.83 -22.64 -8.93
N LEU A 43 0.14 -21.77 -8.64
CA LEU A 43 1.51 -22.13 -8.33
C LEU A 43 1.92 -21.52 -7.01
N VAL A 44 2.88 -22.14 -6.33
CA VAL A 44 3.51 -21.61 -5.12
C VAL A 44 5.01 -21.49 -5.34
N GLN A 45 5.60 -20.44 -4.78
CA GLN A 45 7.05 -20.28 -4.69
C GLN A 45 7.49 -20.76 -3.31
N LEU A 46 8.31 -21.82 -3.29
CA LEU A 46 8.98 -22.35 -2.10
C LEU A 46 10.50 -22.10 -2.20
N ALA A 47 11.26 -22.58 -1.21
CA ALA A 47 12.71 -22.40 -1.16
C ALA A 47 13.45 -23.09 -2.31
N ASP A 48 12.93 -24.19 -2.82
CA ASP A 48 13.51 -25.01 -3.89
C ASP A 48 13.00 -24.66 -5.30
N GLY A 49 12.00 -23.77 -5.41
CA GLY A 49 11.49 -23.32 -6.70
C GLY A 49 9.99 -23.09 -6.73
N GLN A 50 9.48 -22.92 -7.94
CA GLN A 50 8.06 -22.74 -8.19
C GLN A 50 7.40 -24.09 -8.50
N HIS A 51 6.29 -24.40 -7.83
CA HIS A 51 5.59 -25.68 -7.96
C HIS A 51 4.12 -25.47 -8.34
N PRO A 52 3.59 -26.20 -9.33
CA PRO A 52 2.17 -26.19 -9.63
C PRO A 52 1.38 -26.96 -8.58
N LEU A 53 0.23 -26.42 -8.17
CA LEU A 53 -0.72 -27.12 -7.31
C LEU A 53 -1.72 -27.90 -8.15
N THR A 54 -2.27 -28.95 -7.54
CA THR A 54 -3.32 -29.77 -8.14
C THR A 54 -4.67 -29.50 -7.48
N SER A 55 -5.74 -29.57 -8.25
CA SER A 55 -7.11 -29.37 -7.77
C SER A 55 -8.08 -30.20 -8.59
N THR A 56 -9.13 -30.74 -7.94
CA THR A 56 -10.23 -31.44 -8.58
C THR A 56 -11.45 -30.56 -8.81
N ASP A 57 -11.59 -29.46 -8.06
CA ASP A 57 -12.77 -28.59 -8.05
C ASP A 57 -12.47 -27.12 -8.39
N ARG A 58 -11.18 -26.79 -8.62
CA ARG A 58 -10.62 -25.43 -8.79
C ARG A 58 -10.82 -24.49 -7.59
N GLY A 59 -11.45 -24.96 -6.52
CA GLY A 59 -11.66 -24.23 -5.28
C GLY A 59 -10.60 -24.52 -4.23
N ILE A 60 -10.08 -25.74 -4.18
CA ILE A 60 -9.01 -26.15 -3.26
C ILE A 60 -7.85 -26.70 -4.08
N TRP A 61 -6.69 -26.06 -3.92
CA TRP A 61 -5.45 -26.40 -4.61
C TRP A 61 -4.44 -26.91 -3.59
N THR A 62 -3.73 -27.99 -3.90
CA THR A 62 -2.78 -28.62 -2.97
C THR A 62 -1.46 -28.99 -3.65
N TYR A 63 -0.38 -28.85 -2.89
CA TYR A 63 0.95 -29.38 -3.20
C TYR A 63 1.64 -29.69 -1.87
N GLN A 64 1.96 -30.97 -1.63
CA GLN A 64 2.50 -31.43 -0.34
C GLN A 64 1.60 -30.98 0.83
N ASP A 65 2.14 -30.24 1.80
CA ASP A 65 1.41 -29.66 2.94
C ASP A 65 0.84 -28.25 2.65
N VAL A 66 1.11 -27.68 1.47
CA VAL A 66 0.60 -26.36 1.09
C VAL A 66 -0.80 -26.49 0.51
N THR A 67 -1.74 -25.71 1.06
CA THR A 67 -3.13 -25.63 0.57
C THR A 67 -3.49 -24.19 0.25
N VAL A 68 -4.01 -23.95 -0.96
CA VAL A 68 -4.60 -22.67 -1.36
C VAL A 68 -6.09 -22.87 -1.58
N ARG A 69 -6.91 -22.21 -0.77
CA ARG A 69 -8.37 -22.24 -0.84
C ARG A 69 -8.90 -20.95 -1.44
N LEU A 70 -9.73 -21.10 -2.46
CA LEU A 70 -10.43 -20.05 -3.17
C LEU A 70 -11.92 -20.16 -2.85
N THR A 71 -12.52 -19.10 -2.32
CA THR A 71 -13.92 -19.14 -1.91
C THR A 71 -14.62 -17.84 -2.28
N TYR A 72 -15.71 -17.95 -3.03
CA TYR A 72 -16.59 -16.81 -3.28
C TYR A 72 -17.36 -16.46 -2.01
N SER A 73 -17.36 -15.17 -1.69
CA SER A 73 -18.20 -14.60 -0.63
C SER A 73 -18.82 -13.33 -1.18
N GLN A 74 -20.14 -13.32 -1.37
CA GLN A 74 -20.87 -12.18 -1.94
C GLN A 74 -20.33 -11.77 -3.33
N HIS A 75 -19.48 -10.73 -3.37
CA HIS A 75 -18.93 -10.11 -4.57
C HIS A 75 -17.40 -10.18 -4.64
N GLU A 76 -16.75 -10.97 -3.78
CA GLU A 76 -15.29 -11.13 -3.73
C GLU A 76 -14.87 -12.61 -3.79
N LEU A 77 -13.68 -12.85 -4.34
CA LEU A 77 -12.99 -14.14 -4.31
C LEU A 77 -11.89 -14.10 -3.24
N ARG A 78 -12.11 -14.80 -2.12
CA ARG A 78 -11.16 -14.87 -1.00
C ARG A 78 -10.10 -15.92 -1.25
N ILE A 79 -8.85 -15.59 -0.92
CA ILE A 79 -7.69 -16.46 -1.01
C ILE A 79 -7.18 -16.74 0.40
N ALA A 80 -7.26 -18.00 0.82
CA ALA A 80 -6.70 -18.47 2.08
C ALA A 80 -5.59 -19.49 1.81
N VAL A 81 -4.48 -19.40 2.55
CA VAL A 81 -3.29 -20.22 2.34
C VAL A 81 -2.85 -20.87 3.64
N GLN A 82 -2.49 -22.15 3.58
CA GLN A 82 -1.86 -22.89 4.66
C GLN A 82 -0.53 -23.46 4.14
N ALA A 83 0.53 -23.37 4.95
CA ALA A 83 1.83 -23.98 4.70
C ALA A 83 2.47 -24.38 6.04
N PRO A 84 2.04 -25.52 6.64
CA PRO A 84 2.45 -25.91 7.99
C PRO A 84 3.94 -26.10 8.18
N LYS A 85 4.64 -26.63 7.18
CA LYS A 85 6.06 -26.98 7.25
C LYS A 85 6.90 -26.16 6.29
N GLN A 86 6.34 -25.78 5.15
CA GLN A 86 7.09 -25.10 4.09
C GLN A 86 7.16 -23.58 4.30
N ALA A 87 8.35 -23.02 4.03
CA ALA A 87 8.52 -21.56 3.96
C ALA A 87 7.93 -21.05 2.64
N LEU A 88 6.83 -20.30 2.71
CA LEU A 88 6.08 -19.86 1.53
C LEU A 88 6.52 -18.48 1.06
N GLY A 89 7.09 -18.39 -0.14
CA GLY A 89 7.51 -17.13 -0.75
C GLY A 89 6.38 -16.39 -1.45
N ALA A 90 5.57 -17.09 -2.25
CA ALA A 90 4.46 -16.50 -2.98
C ALA A 90 3.40 -17.52 -3.41
N VAL A 91 2.21 -17.03 -3.73
CA VAL A 91 1.16 -17.76 -4.44
C VAL A 91 0.84 -17.03 -5.74
N GLN A 92 0.83 -17.74 -6.86
CA GLN A 92 0.51 -17.19 -8.17
C GLN A 92 -0.74 -17.85 -8.74
N LEU A 93 -1.73 -17.04 -9.10
CA LEU A 93 -2.96 -17.46 -9.77
C LEU A 93 -2.85 -17.08 -11.25
N ARG A 94 -3.28 -17.98 -12.15
CA ARG A 94 -3.21 -17.77 -13.61
C ARG A 94 -4.58 -17.94 -14.25
N TRP A 95 -4.90 -17.05 -15.18
CA TRP A 95 -6.09 -17.12 -16.02
C TRP A 95 -5.71 -16.97 -17.49
N HIS A 96 -6.41 -17.71 -18.35
CA HIS A 96 -6.52 -17.36 -19.76
C HIS A 96 -7.38 -16.09 -19.89
N HIS A 97 -6.79 -15.00 -20.38
CA HIS A 97 -7.41 -13.68 -20.51
C HIS A 97 -7.20 -13.16 -21.93
N PRO A 98 -8.05 -13.54 -22.89
CA PRO A 98 -7.94 -13.06 -24.25
C PRO A 98 -8.22 -11.55 -24.26
N GLN A 99 -7.22 -10.76 -24.66
CA GLN A 99 -7.34 -9.32 -24.71
C GLN A 99 -7.84 -8.87 -26.09
N ALA A 100 -8.93 -8.11 -26.11
CA ALA A 100 -9.21 -7.18 -27.20
C ALA A 100 -8.12 -6.07 -27.21
N ALA A 101 -8.08 -5.24 -28.25
CA ALA A 101 -7.23 -4.05 -28.26
C ALA A 101 -7.61 -3.16 -27.07
N ALA A 102 -6.79 -3.17 -26.03
CA ALA A 102 -7.07 -2.53 -24.76
C ALA A 102 -5.80 -1.94 -24.17
N THR A 103 -5.96 -0.90 -23.35
CA THR A 103 -4.91 -0.30 -22.54
C THR A 103 -5.19 -0.55 -21.06
N VAL A 104 -4.14 -0.54 -20.24
CA VAL A 104 -4.23 -0.69 -18.79
C VAL A 104 -3.52 0.44 -18.07
N CYS A 105 -4.10 0.89 -16.95
CA CYS A 105 -3.51 1.83 -16.01
C CYS A 105 -3.56 1.21 -14.60
N GLY A 106 -2.41 1.12 -13.93
CA GLY A 106 -2.27 0.52 -12.60
C GLY A 106 -1.93 1.55 -11.52
N ASP A 107 -2.00 1.11 -10.27
CA ASP A 107 -1.43 1.84 -9.14
C ASP A 107 0.10 1.62 -9.05
N GLN A 108 0.73 2.22 -8.05
CA GLN A 108 2.11 1.97 -7.67
C GLN A 108 2.22 1.43 -6.25
N TRP A 109 3.42 0.97 -5.86
CA TRP A 109 3.64 0.42 -4.51
C TRP A 109 3.44 1.46 -3.40
N GLU A 110 3.99 2.65 -3.58
CA GLU A 110 3.98 3.70 -2.54
C GLU A 110 3.74 5.11 -3.07
N ARG A 111 4.18 5.41 -4.30
CA ARG A 111 4.05 6.72 -4.96
C ARG A 111 4.10 6.55 -6.48
N THR A 112 3.59 7.53 -7.22
CA THR A 112 3.38 7.41 -8.67
C THR A 112 4.62 7.66 -9.51
N TYR A 113 5.68 8.29 -8.98
CA TYR A 113 6.90 8.63 -9.73
C TYR A 113 6.67 9.37 -11.07
N GLY A 114 5.49 9.96 -11.27
CA GLY A 114 5.11 10.62 -12.52
C GLY A 114 4.88 9.71 -13.72
N ASP A 115 4.73 8.39 -13.55
CA ASP A 115 4.68 7.42 -14.66
C ASP A 115 3.28 6.81 -14.93
N SER A 116 2.27 7.24 -14.18
CA SER A 116 0.90 6.70 -14.27
C SER A 116 0.23 7.08 -15.60
N ALA A 117 -0.07 6.08 -16.43
CA ALA A 117 -0.72 6.26 -17.72
C ALA A 117 -1.45 4.99 -18.17
N PHE A 118 -2.42 5.14 -19.07
CA PHE A 118 -2.96 4.02 -19.85
C PHE A 118 -1.93 3.59 -20.89
N GLN A 119 -1.53 2.32 -20.82
CA GLN A 119 -0.46 1.77 -21.67
C GLN A 119 -0.87 0.40 -22.21
N VAL A 120 -0.27 -0.02 -23.31
CA VAL A 120 -0.45 -1.38 -23.82
C VAL A 120 -0.08 -2.41 -22.73
N PRO A 121 -0.88 -3.47 -22.52
CA PRO A 121 -0.57 -4.54 -21.58
C PRO A 121 0.67 -5.31 -22.02
N VAL A 122 1.62 -5.48 -21.09
CA VAL A 122 2.83 -6.29 -21.29
C VAL A 122 2.98 -7.18 -20.08
N VAL A 123 3.02 -8.50 -20.27
CA VAL A 123 3.06 -9.47 -19.17
C VAL A 123 4.27 -9.28 -18.25
N ALA A 124 5.39 -8.74 -18.75
CA ALA A 124 6.57 -8.46 -17.94
C ALA A 124 6.36 -7.31 -16.93
N ARG A 125 5.38 -6.43 -17.14
CA ARG A 125 5.09 -5.30 -16.25
C ARG A 125 4.20 -5.76 -15.08
N ARG A 126 4.67 -5.51 -13.86
CA ARG A 126 3.86 -5.66 -12.64
C ARG A 126 2.98 -4.43 -12.44
N LEU A 127 1.71 -4.67 -12.15
CA LEU A 127 0.71 -3.67 -11.82
C LEU A 127 0.32 -3.89 -10.34
N PRO A 128 0.90 -3.11 -9.40
CA PRO A 128 0.58 -3.17 -7.98
C PRO A 128 -0.92 -3.06 -7.70
N TRP A 129 -1.43 -3.93 -6.83
CA TRP A 129 -2.75 -3.91 -6.18
C TRP A 129 -3.96 -4.07 -7.10
N TYR A 130 -4.08 -3.22 -8.10
CA TYR A 130 -5.17 -3.17 -9.04
C TYR A 130 -4.76 -2.56 -10.39
N PHE A 131 -5.61 -2.78 -11.39
CA PHE A 131 -5.53 -2.06 -12.65
C PHE A 131 -6.91 -1.80 -13.25
N VAL A 132 -6.99 -0.76 -14.06
CA VAL A 132 -8.13 -0.40 -14.90
C VAL A 132 -7.78 -0.75 -16.34
N GLN A 133 -8.57 -1.61 -16.97
CA GLN A 133 -8.48 -1.95 -18.38
C GLN A 133 -9.57 -1.22 -19.15
N HIS A 134 -9.21 -0.60 -20.27
CA HIS A 134 -10.14 0.09 -21.17
C HIS A 134 -9.87 -0.33 -22.62
N ASP A 135 -10.93 -0.70 -23.35
CA ASP A 135 -10.85 -1.09 -24.76
C ASP A 135 -11.54 -0.09 -25.71
N ASP A 136 -11.34 -0.30 -27.01
CA ASP A 136 -11.86 0.56 -28.06
C ASP A 136 -13.40 0.51 -28.21
N GLU A 137 -14.08 -0.43 -27.53
CA GLU A 137 -15.54 -0.56 -27.49
C GLU A 137 -16.16 0.19 -26.30
N ASP A 138 -15.40 1.09 -25.67
CA ASP A 138 -15.79 1.85 -24.46
C ASP A 138 -16.13 0.94 -23.26
N THR A 139 -15.56 -0.26 -23.23
CA THR A 139 -15.65 -1.14 -22.06
C THR A 139 -14.51 -0.85 -21.10
N THR A 140 -14.87 -0.56 -19.84
CA THR A 140 -13.92 -0.45 -18.74
C THR A 140 -14.11 -1.60 -17.77
N THR A 141 -13.06 -2.37 -17.51
CA THR A 141 -13.05 -3.44 -16.51
C THR A 141 -11.91 -3.22 -15.54
N CYS A 142 -12.18 -3.28 -14.25
CA CYS A 142 -11.16 -3.15 -13.22
C CYS A 142 -10.98 -4.46 -12.46
N PHE A 143 -9.73 -4.74 -12.09
CA PHE A 143 -9.32 -5.91 -11.32
C PHE A 143 -8.43 -5.46 -10.19
N GLY A 144 -8.59 -6.03 -9.01
CA GLY A 144 -7.83 -5.61 -7.85
C GLY A 144 -8.01 -6.50 -6.64
N VAL A 145 -7.19 -6.26 -5.62
CA VAL A 145 -7.36 -6.87 -4.30
C VAL A 145 -7.80 -5.81 -3.29
N LYS A 146 -8.63 -6.17 -2.32
CA LYS A 146 -9.05 -5.22 -1.28
C LYS A 146 -7.88 -4.72 -0.45
N THR A 147 -8.01 -3.48 0.03
CA THR A 147 -7.00 -2.82 0.87
C THR A 147 -6.79 -3.58 2.17
N GLY A 148 -5.60 -3.49 2.75
CA GLY A 148 -5.28 -4.18 4.00
C GLY A 148 -5.15 -5.71 3.86
N CYS A 149 -4.75 -6.18 2.67
CA CYS A 149 -4.40 -7.58 2.42
C CYS A 149 -3.15 -8.00 3.21
N ALA A 150 -2.99 -9.31 3.39
CA ALA A 150 -1.88 -9.92 4.13
C ALA A 150 -0.74 -10.40 3.21
N ALA A 151 -0.71 -9.93 1.96
CA ALA A 151 0.32 -10.22 0.97
C ALA A 151 0.48 -9.03 0.01
N PHE A 152 1.70 -8.78 -0.48
CA PHE A 152 1.90 -7.82 -1.56
C PHE A 152 1.39 -8.41 -2.87
N CYS A 153 0.49 -7.71 -3.53
CA CYS A 153 -0.23 -8.25 -4.69
C CYS A 153 0.14 -7.46 -5.94
N SER A 154 0.56 -8.17 -7.00
CA SER A 154 0.79 -7.56 -8.32
C SER A 154 0.08 -8.35 -9.41
N TRP A 155 -0.60 -7.63 -10.30
CA TRP A 155 -1.16 -8.17 -11.52
C TRP A 155 -0.14 -8.09 -12.65
N GLN A 156 -0.21 -9.05 -13.57
CA GLN A 156 0.53 -9.01 -14.84
C GLN A 156 -0.43 -9.44 -15.94
N VAL A 157 -0.53 -8.65 -17.00
CA VAL A 157 -1.52 -8.87 -18.07
C VAL A 157 -0.89 -8.62 -19.43
N GLY A 158 -1.10 -9.55 -20.36
CA GLY A 158 -0.59 -9.47 -21.72
C GLY A 158 -0.53 -10.83 -22.39
N GLY A 159 -0.51 -10.86 -23.73
CA GLY A 159 -0.31 -12.11 -24.49
C GLY A 159 -1.36 -13.18 -24.23
N GLY A 160 -2.62 -12.79 -24.00
CA GLY A 160 -3.71 -13.73 -23.69
C GLY A 160 -3.71 -14.28 -22.27
N THR A 161 -2.87 -13.75 -21.38
CA THR A 161 -2.69 -14.23 -20.00
C THR A 161 -2.93 -13.12 -18.98
N MET A 162 -3.53 -13.48 -17.85
CA MET A 162 -3.59 -12.66 -16.65
C MET A 162 -3.03 -13.46 -15.47
N LEU A 163 -2.16 -12.83 -14.69
CA LEU A 163 -1.55 -13.40 -13.50
C LEU A 163 -1.82 -12.48 -12.31
N LEU A 164 -2.03 -13.08 -11.13
CA LEU A 164 -1.94 -12.41 -9.85
C LEU A 164 -0.89 -13.09 -9.00
N ASN A 165 0.16 -12.37 -8.65
CA ASN A 165 1.18 -12.82 -7.70
C ASN A 165 0.88 -12.22 -6.32
N LEU A 166 0.76 -13.08 -5.31
CA LEU A 166 0.67 -12.72 -3.89
C LEU A 166 2.01 -13.06 -3.25
N ASP A 167 2.85 -12.06 -3.03
CA ASP A 167 4.10 -12.20 -2.29
C ASP A 167 3.78 -12.31 -0.79
N THR A 168 4.07 -13.49 -0.24
CA THR A 168 3.84 -13.85 1.16
C THR A 168 5.14 -13.86 1.95
N SER A 169 6.25 -13.37 1.39
CA SER A 169 7.55 -13.38 2.07
C SER A 169 7.53 -12.61 3.39
N SER A 170 8.43 -12.99 4.28
CA SER A 170 8.81 -12.24 5.48
C SER A 170 10.22 -11.71 5.27
N GLY A 171 10.33 -10.44 4.89
CA GLY A 171 11.58 -9.87 4.39
C GLY A 171 11.95 -10.48 3.03
N GLY A 172 13.16 -11.01 2.93
CA GLY A 172 13.71 -11.62 1.72
C GLY A 172 13.59 -13.14 1.65
N VAL A 173 12.78 -13.77 2.50
CA VAL A 173 12.59 -15.23 2.57
C VAL A 173 11.11 -15.62 2.71
N GLY A 174 10.77 -16.89 2.48
CA GLY A 174 9.41 -17.37 2.66
C GLY A 174 8.93 -17.30 4.12
N VAL A 175 7.66 -16.92 4.32
CA VAL A 175 7.02 -16.90 5.64
C VAL A 175 6.85 -18.32 6.19
N GLN A 176 6.98 -18.47 7.50
CA GLN A 176 6.75 -19.73 8.22
C GLN A 176 5.40 -19.68 8.95
N LEU A 177 4.33 -20.06 8.26
CA LEU A 177 2.96 -19.95 8.81
C LEU A 177 2.71 -20.89 10.00
N GLY A 178 3.37 -22.05 10.04
CA GLY A 178 2.97 -23.13 10.93
C GLY A 178 1.50 -23.53 10.64
N ASP A 179 0.76 -23.92 11.67
CA ASP A 179 -0.63 -24.36 11.50
C ASP A 179 -1.62 -23.23 11.16
N ARG A 180 -1.13 -21.98 11.05
CA ARG A 180 -1.96 -20.81 10.77
C ARG A 180 -2.44 -20.81 9.32
N THR A 181 -3.72 -20.49 9.14
CA THR A 181 -4.26 -20.11 7.83
C THR A 181 -4.09 -18.60 7.61
N LEU A 182 -3.35 -18.24 6.56
CA LEU A 182 -3.20 -16.86 6.09
C LEU A 182 -4.39 -16.48 5.21
N ALA A 183 -5.17 -15.48 5.62
CA ALA A 183 -6.14 -14.81 4.74
C ALA A 183 -5.39 -13.81 3.85
N ALA A 184 -4.83 -14.30 2.72
CA ALA A 184 -3.83 -13.58 1.94
C ALA A 184 -4.40 -12.32 1.26
N ALA A 185 -5.50 -12.46 0.52
CA ALA A 185 -6.17 -11.34 -0.16
C ALA A 185 -7.61 -11.69 -0.54
N SER A 186 -8.40 -10.65 -0.83
CA SER A 186 -9.72 -10.78 -1.46
C SER A 186 -9.69 -10.07 -2.81
N ILE A 187 -9.92 -10.81 -3.90
CA ILE A 187 -10.02 -10.24 -5.25
C ILE A 187 -11.43 -9.65 -5.42
N ILE A 188 -11.47 -8.46 -6.01
CA ILE A 188 -12.69 -7.81 -6.46
C ILE A 188 -12.51 -7.33 -7.90
N THR A 189 -13.59 -7.34 -8.66
CA THR A 189 -13.63 -6.78 -10.01
C THR A 189 -14.82 -5.86 -10.16
N THR A 190 -14.79 -5.02 -11.19
CA THR A 190 -15.96 -4.29 -11.65
C THR A 190 -15.91 -4.07 -13.14
N ARG A 191 -17.07 -3.83 -13.76
CA ARG A 191 -17.19 -3.32 -15.13
C ARG A 191 -17.98 -2.01 -15.11
N ASN A 192 -17.76 -1.15 -16.10
CA ASN A 192 -18.58 0.04 -16.28
C ASN A 192 -20.06 -0.30 -16.45
N GLU A 193 -20.91 0.52 -15.84
CA GLU A 193 -22.33 0.52 -16.11
C GLU A 193 -22.64 1.24 -17.43
N LYS A 194 -23.88 1.11 -17.93
CA LYS A 194 -24.29 1.82 -19.15
C LYS A 194 -24.11 3.34 -18.96
N ARG A 195 -23.35 3.98 -19.84
CA ARG A 195 -23.01 5.42 -19.83
C ARG A 195 -22.04 5.86 -18.71
N GLU A 196 -21.47 4.92 -17.95
CA GLU A 196 -20.41 5.23 -16.99
C GLU A 196 -19.06 5.30 -17.72
N ASN A 197 -18.38 6.44 -17.63
CA ASN A 197 -17.05 6.59 -18.22
C ASN A 197 -15.96 5.91 -17.38
N THR A 198 -14.76 5.81 -17.94
CA THR A 198 -13.60 5.15 -17.30
C THR A 198 -13.25 5.74 -15.94
N PHE A 199 -13.28 7.06 -15.80
CA PHE A 199 -12.95 7.74 -14.54
C PHE A 199 -13.98 7.44 -13.43
N ALA A 200 -15.27 7.52 -13.75
CA ALA A 200 -16.34 7.18 -12.82
C ALA A 200 -16.27 5.71 -12.37
N THR A 201 -16.01 4.81 -13.33
CA THR A 201 -15.81 3.38 -13.08
C THR A 201 -14.62 3.12 -12.16
N ALA A 202 -13.47 3.73 -12.43
CA ALA A 202 -12.26 3.62 -11.61
C ALA A 202 -12.50 4.18 -10.20
N ARG A 203 -13.16 5.33 -10.07
CA ARG A 203 -13.50 5.93 -8.78
C ARG A 203 -14.42 5.01 -7.96
N ARG A 204 -15.47 4.46 -8.57
CA ARG A 204 -16.35 3.48 -7.93
C ARG A 204 -15.57 2.24 -7.50
N PHE A 205 -14.65 1.77 -8.34
CA PHE A 205 -13.80 0.64 -8.02
C PHE A 205 -12.92 0.87 -6.80
N CYS A 206 -12.32 2.05 -6.63
CA CYS A 206 -11.53 2.36 -5.43
C CYS A 206 -12.37 2.30 -4.14
N TYR A 207 -13.66 2.67 -4.18
CA TYR A 207 -14.57 2.47 -3.02
C TYR A 207 -14.88 1.00 -2.76
N LEU A 208 -14.89 0.16 -3.80
CA LEU A 208 -15.05 -1.29 -3.64
C LEU A 208 -13.79 -1.94 -3.06
N LEU A 209 -12.60 -1.42 -3.38
CA LEU A 209 -11.33 -1.90 -2.83
C LEU A 209 -11.18 -1.59 -1.33
N CYS A 210 -11.70 -0.45 -0.87
CA CYS A 210 -11.61 0.00 0.53
C CYS A 210 -13.00 0.21 1.14
N GLU A 211 -13.50 -0.77 1.90
CA GLU A 211 -14.86 -0.73 2.47
C GLU A 211 -15.05 0.33 3.55
N GLN A 212 -13.98 0.66 4.27
CA GLN A 212 -13.99 1.64 5.36
C GLN A 212 -12.93 2.71 5.11
N PRO A 213 -13.08 3.51 4.04
CA PRO A 213 -12.09 4.54 3.73
C PRO A 213 -12.13 5.60 4.82
N ARG A 214 -10.95 6.00 5.30
CA ARG A 214 -10.81 7.09 6.26
C ARG A 214 -10.51 8.37 5.49
N LEU A 215 -11.54 9.15 5.20
CA LEU A 215 -11.41 10.36 4.40
C LEU A 215 -11.29 11.61 5.29
N PRO A 216 -10.55 12.64 4.83
CA PRO A 216 -10.52 13.93 5.53
C PRO A 216 -11.93 14.55 5.54
N LYS A 217 -12.30 15.20 6.65
CA LYS A 217 -13.64 15.80 6.81
C LYS A 217 -13.84 17.06 5.96
N GLN A 218 -12.75 17.72 5.61
CA GLN A 218 -12.69 18.94 4.82
C GLN A 218 -11.45 18.88 3.92
N PRO A 219 -11.40 19.64 2.81
CA PRO A 219 -10.18 19.73 1.99
C PRO A 219 -8.96 20.08 2.84
N VAL A 220 -7.89 19.31 2.68
CA VAL A 220 -6.64 19.51 3.40
C VAL A 220 -5.70 20.37 2.56
N TYR A 221 -5.22 21.46 3.14
CA TYR A 221 -4.32 22.40 2.50
C TYR A 221 -3.45 23.08 3.56
N GLY A 222 -2.33 23.67 3.16
CA GLY A 222 -1.38 24.28 4.08
C GLY A 222 0.01 24.42 3.51
N ILE A 223 0.98 24.63 4.41
CA ILE A 223 2.40 24.74 4.09
C ILE A 223 3.17 23.61 4.77
N ASN A 224 4.19 23.10 4.08
CA ASN A 224 5.21 22.21 4.60
C ASN A 224 6.56 22.88 4.38
N ASP A 225 7.37 23.03 5.43
CA ASP A 225 8.66 23.74 5.34
C ASP A 225 9.76 22.97 4.60
N TRP A 226 9.59 21.67 4.33
CA TRP A 226 10.51 20.90 3.50
C TRP A 226 10.77 21.57 2.15
N TYR A 227 9.71 22.08 1.49
CA TYR A 227 9.78 22.63 0.14
C TYR A 227 10.59 23.93 0.01
N PHE A 228 11.07 24.51 1.11
CA PHE A 228 11.95 25.69 1.06
C PHE A 228 13.08 25.69 2.10
N ALA A 229 12.98 24.94 3.18
CA ALA A 229 13.95 24.92 4.26
C ALA A 229 14.84 23.67 4.28
N TYR A 230 14.39 22.53 3.76
CA TYR A 230 15.17 21.28 3.70
C TYR A 230 15.91 20.94 5.02
N GLY A 231 15.20 20.94 6.14
CA GLY A 231 15.76 20.67 7.48
C GLY A 231 16.53 21.83 8.14
N ARG A 232 16.77 22.93 7.42
CA ARG A 232 17.32 24.18 7.96
C ARG A 232 16.22 25.06 8.57
N ASN A 233 15.45 24.47 9.46
CA ASN A 233 14.28 25.08 10.10
C ASN A 233 14.52 25.41 11.58
N SER A 234 13.61 26.21 12.14
CA SER A 234 13.60 26.61 13.56
C SER A 234 12.21 27.13 13.94
N THR A 235 11.89 27.18 15.24
CA THR A 235 10.66 27.80 15.76
C THR A 235 10.38 29.17 15.14
N GLY A 236 11.39 30.04 15.10
CA GLY A 236 11.24 31.39 14.54
C GLY A 236 10.94 31.40 13.05
N LEU A 237 11.55 30.50 12.27
CA LEU A 237 11.22 30.36 10.85
C LEU A 237 9.78 29.86 10.67
N ILE A 238 9.39 28.84 11.44
CA ILE A 238 8.05 28.25 11.38
C ILE A 238 6.97 29.30 11.63
N LEU A 239 7.09 30.05 12.71
CA LEU A 239 6.11 31.07 13.07
C LEU A 239 6.05 32.22 12.06
N ARG A 240 7.19 32.65 11.49
CA ARG A 240 7.21 33.70 10.47
C ARG A 240 6.42 33.30 9.22
N HIS A 241 6.66 32.10 8.67
CA HIS A 241 5.95 31.68 7.47
C HIS A 241 4.49 31.28 7.76
N THR A 242 4.21 30.78 8.98
CA THR A 242 2.83 30.53 9.43
C THR A 242 2.04 31.83 9.42
N ALA A 243 2.59 32.91 10.01
CA ALA A 243 1.94 34.21 10.01
C ALA A 243 1.73 34.75 8.58
N LEU A 244 2.75 34.67 7.72
CA LEU A 244 2.66 35.13 6.34
C LEU A 244 1.55 34.44 5.53
N LEU A 245 1.36 33.13 5.72
CA LEU A 245 0.39 32.37 4.95
C LEU A 245 -1.00 32.31 5.58
N ALA A 246 -1.12 32.54 6.88
CA ALA A 246 -2.41 32.62 7.55
C ALA A 246 -3.30 33.70 6.92
N ASP A 247 -2.72 34.85 6.56
CA ASP A 247 -3.43 35.97 5.92
C ASP A 247 -3.88 35.67 4.48
N LEU A 248 -3.23 34.71 3.82
CA LEU A 248 -3.59 34.26 2.46
C LEU A 248 -4.63 33.13 2.48
N ALA A 249 -4.91 32.55 3.65
CA ALA A 249 -5.85 31.46 3.78
C ALA A 249 -7.30 31.97 3.60
N PRO A 250 -8.17 31.19 2.92
CA PRO A 250 -9.59 31.52 2.87
C PRO A 250 -10.18 31.68 4.28
N GLY A 251 -11.06 32.67 4.45
CA GLY A 251 -11.81 32.81 5.69
C GLY A 251 -12.71 31.60 5.96
N GLY A 252 -13.00 31.34 7.25
CA GLY A 252 -13.91 30.28 7.70
C GLY A 252 -13.29 29.29 8.67
N ASP A 253 -13.98 28.17 8.88
CA ASP A 253 -13.61 27.18 9.91
C ASP A 253 -12.57 26.15 9.43
N ASN A 254 -12.40 25.97 8.11
CA ASN A 254 -11.40 25.07 7.56
C ASN A 254 -10.03 25.73 7.55
N ARG A 255 -9.32 25.69 8.67
CA ARG A 255 -7.99 26.31 8.81
C ARG A 255 -6.89 25.46 8.12
N PRO A 256 -5.92 26.10 7.44
CA PRO A 256 -4.81 25.40 6.79
C PRO A 256 -3.86 24.79 7.83
N PHE A 257 -3.06 23.81 7.41
CA PHE A 257 -1.98 23.26 8.23
C PHE A 257 -0.66 24.03 8.08
N SER A 258 0.09 24.16 9.17
CA SER A 258 1.52 24.49 9.16
C SER A 258 2.28 23.26 9.65
N LEU A 259 2.88 22.55 8.69
CA LEU A 259 3.56 21.27 8.91
C LEU A 259 5.06 21.52 9.11
N VAL A 260 5.54 21.19 10.31
CA VAL A 260 6.96 21.17 10.66
C VAL A 260 7.55 19.84 10.19
N ASP A 261 8.34 19.89 9.14
CA ASP A 261 8.99 18.76 8.50
C ASP A 261 10.35 18.43 9.14
N ALA A 262 11.14 17.54 8.53
CA ALA A 262 12.39 16.99 9.06
C ALA A 262 13.34 18.06 9.67
N GLY A 263 14.16 17.65 10.63
CA GLY A 263 15.15 18.54 11.29
C GLY A 263 14.74 19.17 12.61
N TRP A 264 13.59 18.79 13.19
CA TRP A 264 13.12 19.29 14.49
C TRP A 264 13.51 18.43 15.69
N ALA A 265 13.68 17.12 15.50
CA ALA A 265 13.96 16.15 16.56
C ALA A 265 15.44 16.09 16.95
N ALA A 266 15.76 15.31 17.98
CA ALA A 266 17.11 15.16 18.51
C ALA A 266 18.01 14.35 17.54
N TYR A 267 19.11 14.98 17.12
CA TYR A 267 20.08 14.41 16.20
C TYR A 267 20.78 13.16 16.75
N SER A 268 21.02 12.22 15.85
CA SER A 268 21.94 11.12 16.12
C SER A 268 23.35 11.66 16.31
N PRO A 269 24.08 11.27 17.38
CA PRO A 269 25.49 11.62 17.53
C PRO A 269 26.38 11.13 16.37
N LEU A 270 25.93 10.10 15.63
CA LEU A 270 26.65 9.57 14.47
C LEU A 270 26.34 10.32 13.17
N LEU A 271 25.27 11.13 13.15
CA LEU A 271 24.77 11.87 12.00
C LEU A 271 24.28 13.27 12.41
N PRO A 272 25.16 14.14 12.95
CA PRO A 272 24.77 15.45 13.48
C PRO A 272 24.18 16.40 12.42
N ASP A 273 24.45 16.15 11.14
CA ASP A 273 24.00 16.97 10.02
C ASP A 273 22.81 16.36 9.25
N ASP A 274 22.35 15.15 9.60
CA ASP A 274 21.22 14.50 8.92
C ASP A 274 19.90 14.95 9.54
N CYS A 275 19.08 15.66 8.78
CA CYS A 275 17.78 16.13 9.25
C CYS A 275 16.69 15.06 9.22
N CYS A 276 16.84 14.03 8.39
CA CYS A 276 15.85 12.98 8.14
C CYS A 276 16.12 11.70 8.95
N TRP A 277 17.28 11.57 9.60
CA TRP A 277 17.61 10.48 10.50
C TRP A 277 17.92 11.01 11.91
N GLN A 278 17.03 10.73 12.87
CA GLN A 278 17.06 11.32 14.22
C GLN A 278 17.08 10.23 15.29
N ASP A 279 17.73 10.48 16.43
CA ASP A 279 17.93 9.51 17.51
C ASP A 279 16.66 9.30 18.34
N ASP A 280 15.93 10.40 18.57
CA ASP A 280 14.74 10.39 19.42
C ASP A 280 13.70 11.41 18.92
N PHE A 281 12.68 10.86 18.28
CA PHE A 281 11.50 11.58 17.82
C PHE A 281 10.52 11.99 18.95
N THR A 282 10.84 11.77 20.22
CA THR A 282 10.09 12.32 21.35
C THR A 282 10.78 13.53 21.99
N ARG A 283 11.97 13.90 21.48
CA ARG A 283 12.80 14.97 22.02
C ARG A 283 13.11 16.01 20.94
N PRO A 284 12.68 17.27 21.09
CA PRO A 284 13.08 18.32 20.16
C PRO A 284 14.55 18.71 20.36
N ASN A 285 15.20 19.15 19.28
CA ASN A 285 16.53 19.74 19.35
C ASN A 285 16.51 21.22 19.82
N ALA A 286 17.68 21.81 19.95
CA ALA A 286 17.87 23.16 20.47
C ALA A 286 17.21 24.28 19.65
N LYS A 287 16.86 24.02 18.38
CA LYS A 287 16.17 24.98 17.49
C LYS A 287 14.66 25.06 17.78
N PHE A 288 14.11 24.02 18.39
CA PHE A 288 12.67 23.89 18.66
C PHE A 288 12.33 23.99 20.15
N ARG A 289 13.06 23.25 21.00
CA ARG A 289 12.97 23.23 22.48
C ARG A 289 11.62 22.86 23.10
N ASP A 290 10.55 23.60 22.80
CA ASP A 290 9.21 23.45 23.38
C ASP A 290 8.16 23.32 22.28
N MET A 291 7.85 22.05 21.97
CA MET A 291 6.88 21.68 20.93
C MET A 291 5.43 22.02 21.30
N PRO A 292 4.95 21.83 22.55
CA PRO A 292 3.64 22.33 22.98
C PRO A 292 3.43 23.83 22.77
N THR A 293 4.44 24.64 23.13
CA THR A 293 4.36 26.09 22.91
C THR A 293 4.32 26.41 21.43
N LEU A 294 5.15 25.76 20.60
CA LEU A 294 5.11 25.95 19.15
C LEU A 294 3.74 25.60 18.55
N ALA A 295 3.15 24.46 18.92
CA ALA A 295 1.82 24.06 18.45
C ALA A 295 0.73 25.08 18.83
N THR A 296 0.80 25.59 20.06
CA THR A 296 -0.11 26.65 20.54
C THR A 296 0.07 27.95 19.76
N SER A 297 1.32 28.35 19.49
CA SER A 297 1.61 29.55 18.69
C SER A 297 1.14 29.42 17.25
N ILE A 298 1.34 28.27 16.58
CA ILE A 298 0.80 28.01 15.24
C ILE A 298 -0.72 28.17 15.22
N ARG A 299 -1.39 27.62 16.24
CA ARG A 299 -2.85 27.75 16.40
C ARG A 299 -3.30 29.19 16.62
N GLY A 300 -2.57 29.95 17.44
CA GLY A 300 -2.82 31.37 17.69
C GLY A 300 -2.70 32.23 16.44
N LEU A 301 -1.86 31.82 15.48
CA LEU A 301 -1.73 32.44 14.16
C LEU A 301 -2.83 32.01 13.17
N GLY A 302 -3.79 31.18 13.58
CA GLY A 302 -4.92 30.77 12.74
C GLY A 302 -4.66 29.57 11.81
N MET A 303 -3.58 28.82 12.03
CA MET A 303 -3.28 27.58 11.29
C MET A 303 -3.30 26.36 12.22
N ARG A 304 -3.34 25.15 11.66
CA ARG A 304 -3.34 23.87 12.39
C ARG A 304 -1.93 23.29 12.44
N PRO A 305 -1.40 22.92 13.61
CA PRO A 305 -0.05 22.38 13.72
C PRO A 305 0.05 20.96 13.16
N GLY A 306 1.00 20.73 12.26
CA GLY A 306 1.39 19.40 11.77
C GLY A 306 2.85 19.09 12.09
N LEU A 307 3.20 17.80 12.24
CA LEU A 307 4.56 17.37 12.54
C LEU A 307 5.00 16.16 11.72
N TRP A 308 6.22 16.16 11.19
CA TRP A 308 6.81 15.04 10.48
C TRP A 308 7.54 14.06 11.41
N THR A 309 7.55 12.78 11.04
CA THR A 309 8.30 11.74 11.75
C THR A 309 8.73 10.61 10.81
N ARG A 310 9.86 9.97 11.13
CA ARG A 310 10.33 8.71 10.55
C ARG A 310 10.36 7.63 11.64
N PRO A 311 9.29 6.84 11.80
CA PRO A 311 9.06 6.09 13.03
C PRO A 311 10.02 4.92 13.23
N LEU A 312 10.68 4.43 12.18
CA LEU A 312 11.57 3.27 12.23
C LEU A 312 13.02 3.62 12.52
N CYS A 313 13.36 4.90 12.71
CA CYS A 313 14.68 5.29 13.18
C CYS A 313 14.95 4.71 14.57
N ALA A 314 15.94 3.83 14.68
CA ALA A 314 16.50 3.45 15.96
C ALA A 314 17.54 4.47 16.42
N ALA A 315 17.72 4.56 17.74
CA ALA A 315 18.80 5.31 18.33
C ALA A 315 20.14 4.62 18.06
N HIS A 316 21.21 5.39 17.99
CA HIS A 316 22.58 4.89 17.81
C HIS A 316 23.03 3.90 18.90
N SER A 317 22.37 3.91 20.06
CA SER A 317 22.66 3.06 21.22
C SER A 317 21.69 1.89 21.38
N ASP A 318 20.71 1.73 20.48
CA ASP A 318 19.78 0.60 20.53
C ASP A 318 20.49 -0.73 20.31
N LYS A 319 20.03 -1.75 21.03
CA LYS A 319 20.63 -3.08 21.01
C LYS A 319 20.27 -3.80 19.71
N ALA A 320 21.20 -4.59 19.18
CA ALA A 320 21.03 -5.33 17.93
C ALA A 320 19.79 -6.24 17.88
N ASN A 321 19.30 -6.74 19.02
CA ASN A 321 18.11 -7.58 19.09
C ASN A 321 16.79 -6.82 18.88
N LEU A 322 16.82 -5.49 18.81
CA LEU A 322 15.68 -4.63 18.44
C LEU A 322 15.71 -4.20 16.96
N LEU A 323 16.78 -4.52 16.24
CA LEU A 323 17.06 -3.96 14.92
C LEU A 323 16.79 -4.97 13.81
N LEU A 324 16.38 -4.46 12.65
CA LEU A 324 16.43 -5.22 11.40
C LEU A 324 17.88 -5.50 11.01
N PRO A 325 18.17 -6.66 10.38
CA PRO A 325 19.49 -6.94 9.85
C PRO A 325 19.90 -5.93 8.78
N SER A 326 21.21 -5.74 8.57
CA SER A 326 21.74 -4.96 7.45
C SER A 326 21.45 -5.67 6.12
N ILE A 327 21.01 -4.91 5.11
CA ILE A 327 20.70 -5.41 3.76
C ILE A 327 21.17 -4.39 2.71
N PRO A 328 21.42 -4.81 1.45
CA PRO A 328 21.71 -3.86 0.37
C PRO A 328 20.66 -2.75 0.28
N GLY A 329 21.11 -1.49 0.24
CA GLY A 329 20.25 -0.30 0.25
C GLY A 329 19.86 0.19 1.65
N ARG A 330 20.14 -0.58 2.70
CA ARG A 330 19.93 -0.24 4.11
C ARG A 330 21.05 -0.82 4.97
N ASP A 331 22.29 -0.51 4.59
CA ASP A 331 23.52 -1.08 5.15
C ASP A 331 24.41 -0.07 5.87
N ASP A 332 24.05 1.21 5.91
CA ASP A 332 24.74 2.21 6.73
C ASP A 332 24.52 1.93 8.23
N PRO A 333 25.57 1.50 8.98
CA PRO A 333 25.43 1.15 10.39
C PRO A 333 25.08 2.35 11.29
N ARG A 334 25.21 3.58 10.79
CA ARG A 334 24.80 4.81 11.49
C ARG A 334 23.29 5.05 11.42
N LYS A 335 22.58 4.31 10.56
CA LYS A 335 21.13 4.37 10.36
C LYS A 335 20.44 3.04 10.76
N PRO A 336 20.56 2.60 12.04
CA PRO A 336 19.97 1.35 12.49
C PRO A 336 18.44 1.39 12.45
N VAL A 337 17.78 0.38 11.87
CA VAL A 337 16.33 0.41 11.69
C VAL A 337 15.64 -0.50 12.70
N LEU A 338 14.62 0.00 13.40
CA LEU A 338 13.82 -0.80 14.31
C LEU A 338 13.06 -1.90 13.55
N ASP A 339 13.00 -3.10 14.10
CA ASP A 339 12.13 -4.16 13.60
C ASP A 339 10.71 -4.01 14.18
N PRO A 340 9.70 -3.57 13.41
CA PRO A 340 8.34 -3.36 13.93
C PRO A 340 7.58 -4.67 14.18
N SER A 341 8.17 -5.82 13.84
CA SER A 341 7.61 -7.12 14.22
C SER A 341 7.78 -7.40 15.72
N ILE A 342 8.71 -6.70 16.38
CA ILE A 342 8.95 -6.77 17.83
C ILE A 342 7.97 -5.85 18.58
N PRO A 343 7.19 -6.36 19.55
CA PRO A 343 6.18 -5.56 20.28
C PRO A 343 6.75 -4.31 20.95
N GLU A 344 7.95 -4.40 21.54
CA GLU A 344 8.61 -3.26 22.20
C GLU A 344 8.83 -2.07 21.24
N ASN A 345 9.23 -2.35 20.01
CA ASN A 345 9.44 -1.33 18.99
C ASN A 345 8.11 -0.71 18.55
N LEU A 346 7.08 -1.54 18.38
CA LEU A 346 5.75 -1.05 18.04
C LEU A 346 5.18 -0.15 19.15
N ASP A 347 5.40 -0.49 20.41
CA ASP A 347 5.00 0.32 21.57
C ASP A 347 5.79 1.63 21.65
N ARG A 348 7.08 1.62 21.30
CA ARG A 348 7.89 2.84 21.16
C ARG A 348 7.32 3.77 20.10
N ILE A 349 6.99 3.25 18.92
CA ILE A 349 6.40 4.03 17.82
C ILE A 349 5.05 4.62 18.24
N GLN A 350 4.20 3.82 18.89
CA GLN A 350 2.92 4.29 19.42
C GLN A 350 3.09 5.39 20.48
N ARG A 351 4.10 5.28 21.36
CA ARG A 351 4.43 6.34 22.33
C ARG A 351 4.79 7.65 21.62
N THR A 352 5.63 7.58 20.59
CA THR A 352 6.01 8.76 19.79
C THR A 352 4.78 9.48 19.21
N ILE A 353 3.84 8.73 18.62
CA ILE A 353 2.61 9.31 18.09
C ILE A 353 1.74 9.94 19.20
N ARG A 354 1.60 9.28 20.36
CA ARG A 354 0.88 9.84 21.51
C ARG A 354 1.52 11.11 22.05
N THR A 355 2.85 11.20 22.03
CA THR A 355 3.58 12.41 22.41
C THR A 355 3.17 13.60 21.54
N TYR A 356 3.01 13.41 20.23
CA TYR A 356 2.58 14.50 19.34
C TYR A 356 1.16 14.98 19.63
N GLN A 357 0.26 14.03 19.96
CA GLN A 357 -1.08 14.38 20.41
C GLN A 357 -1.04 15.18 21.72
N GLN A 358 -0.21 14.77 22.68
CA GLN A 358 -0.05 15.47 23.96
C GLN A 358 0.55 16.87 23.80
N TRP A 359 1.43 17.06 22.81
CA TRP A 359 1.94 18.37 22.44
C TRP A 359 0.90 19.25 21.71
N GLY A 360 -0.26 18.70 21.36
CA GLY A 360 -1.36 19.46 20.76
C GLY A 360 -1.20 19.66 19.25
N TYR A 361 -0.53 18.74 18.56
CA TYR A 361 -0.55 18.69 17.10
C TYR A 361 -1.89 18.17 16.58
N ASP A 362 -2.23 18.49 15.33
CA ASP A 362 -3.46 18.06 14.66
C ASP A 362 -3.18 17.06 13.51
N MET A 363 -1.94 16.98 13.05
CA MET A 363 -1.50 16.11 11.95
C MET A 363 -0.11 15.53 12.21
N VAL A 364 0.09 14.29 11.77
CA VAL A 364 1.41 13.64 11.70
C VAL A 364 1.69 13.18 10.28
N LYS A 365 2.82 13.64 9.72
CA LYS A 365 3.39 13.12 8.47
C LYS A 365 4.35 11.99 8.79
N HIS A 366 3.95 10.77 8.45
CA HIS A 366 4.71 9.55 8.63
C HIS A 366 5.48 9.25 7.35
N ASP A 367 6.81 9.20 7.43
CA ASP A 367 7.69 9.04 6.29
C ASP A 367 8.61 7.80 6.36
N PHE A 368 9.20 7.44 5.21
CA PHE A 368 10.23 6.42 4.98
C PHE A 368 9.91 4.96 5.32
N SER A 369 8.67 4.63 5.72
CA SER A 369 8.30 3.27 6.13
C SER A 369 8.66 2.18 5.11
N THR A 370 8.35 2.39 3.83
CA THR A 370 8.62 1.39 2.80
C THR A 370 10.12 1.18 2.64
N TYR A 371 10.89 2.26 2.49
CA TYR A 371 12.34 2.20 2.28
C TYR A 371 13.05 1.62 3.48
N ASP A 372 12.68 2.04 4.70
CA ASP A 372 13.26 1.54 5.94
C ASP A 372 13.01 0.03 6.13
N LEU A 373 11.86 -0.48 5.68
CA LEU A 373 11.58 -1.90 5.82
C LEU A 373 12.21 -2.74 4.70
N LEU A 374 12.31 -2.20 3.49
CA LEU A 374 12.61 -3.00 2.30
C LEU A 374 13.97 -2.70 1.64
N GLY A 375 14.62 -1.59 2.02
CA GLY A 375 15.89 -1.15 1.44
C GLY A 375 15.79 -0.73 -0.04
N ARG A 376 14.57 -0.48 -0.52
CA ARG A 376 14.27 -0.12 -1.90
C ARG A 376 13.16 0.92 -1.97
N TRP A 377 13.27 1.81 -2.95
CA TRP A 377 12.16 2.63 -3.40
C TRP A 377 11.20 1.81 -4.26
N GLY A 378 9.94 2.21 -4.33
CA GLY A 378 8.91 1.51 -5.11
C GLY A 378 9.31 1.24 -6.56
N PHE A 379 9.95 2.19 -7.25
CA PHE A 379 10.40 2.00 -8.64
C PHE A 379 11.53 0.96 -8.80
N GLU A 380 12.23 0.62 -7.70
CA GLU A 380 13.28 -0.41 -7.67
C GLU A 380 12.69 -1.81 -7.39
N MET A 381 11.44 -1.89 -6.93
CA MET A 381 10.74 -3.15 -6.60
C MET A 381 10.20 -3.84 -7.85
N LYS A 382 11.11 -4.22 -8.74
CA LYS A 382 10.81 -4.92 -9.99
C LYS A 382 10.52 -6.39 -9.71
N ASP A 383 11.56 -7.24 -9.67
CA ASP A 383 11.39 -8.68 -9.49
C ASP A 383 11.13 -9.11 -8.05
N SER A 384 11.58 -8.32 -7.07
CA SER A 384 11.35 -8.55 -5.64
C SER A 384 11.17 -7.25 -4.88
N LEU A 385 10.50 -7.30 -3.73
CA LEU A 385 10.27 -6.14 -2.87
C LEU A 385 11.56 -5.69 -2.16
N THR A 386 12.44 -6.62 -1.85
CA THR A 386 13.68 -6.40 -1.09
C THR A 386 14.78 -7.37 -1.54
N ALA A 387 15.98 -7.23 -0.99
CA ALA A 387 17.08 -8.17 -1.19
C ALA A 387 16.71 -9.55 -0.59
N PRO A 388 17.17 -10.67 -1.18
CA PRO A 388 16.90 -12.01 -0.64
C PRO A 388 17.72 -12.29 0.62
N GLY A 389 17.34 -13.33 1.38
CA GLY A 389 18.19 -13.94 2.41
C GLY A 389 18.16 -13.31 3.79
N TRP A 390 17.25 -12.38 4.05
CA TRP A 390 16.99 -11.81 5.38
C TRP A 390 15.53 -11.99 5.78
N ARG A 391 15.23 -11.82 7.07
CA ARG A 391 13.87 -11.92 7.62
C ARG A 391 13.66 -10.97 8.77
N PHE A 392 12.40 -10.65 9.04
CA PHE A 392 11.98 -10.05 10.31
C PHE A 392 12.21 -11.03 11.47
N GLN A 393 12.29 -10.51 12.69
CA GLN A 393 12.39 -11.31 13.90
C GLN A 393 11.20 -12.28 13.99
N ASP A 394 9.98 -11.77 13.78
CA ASP A 394 8.80 -12.60 13.65
C ASP A 394 8.62 -13.05 12.20
N ASN A 395 9.17 -14.22 11.90
CA ASN A 395 9.08 -14.84 10.59
C ASN A 395 7.76 -15.60 10.34
N THR A 396 6.79 -15.50 11.25
CA THR A 396 5.47 -16.16 11.11
C THR A 396 4.43 -15.28 10.42
N ARG A 397 4.75 -14.00 10.27
CA ARG A 397 3.95 -12.99 9.57
C ARG A 397 4.60 -12.58 8.27
N THR A 398 3.79 -12.28 7.26
CA THR A 398 4.29 -11.72 6.01
C THR A 398 4.76 -10.28 6.21
N THR A 399 5.58 -9.78 5.28
CA THR A 399 5.97 -8.37 5.19
C THR A 399 4.74 -7.44 5.19
N ALA A 400 3.69 -7.82 4.46
CA ALA A 400 2.44 -7.06 4.43
C ALA A 400 1.74 -7.02 5.80
N GLU A 401 1.67 -8.14 6.52
CA GLU A 401 1.10 -8.19 7.87
C GLU A 401 1.88 -7.34 8.87
N ILE A 402 3.21 -7.31 8.77
CA ILE A 402 4.09 -6.51 9.64
C ILE A 402 3.90 -5.01 9.36
N ILE A 403 3.85 -4.61 8.08
CA ILE A 403 3.53 -3.22 7.69
C ILE A 403 2.12 -2.83 8.16
N LEU A 404 1.13 -3.71 7.99
CA LEU A 404 -0.22 -3.46 8.49
C LEU A 404 -0.26 -3.27 10.00
N ALA A 405 0.46 -4.10 10.74
CA ALA A 405 0.55 -3.99 12.20
C ALA A 405 1.17 -2.66 12.62
N LEU A 406 2.23 -2.23 11.94
CA LEU A 406 2.83 -0.90 12.12
C LEU A 406 1.80 0.21 11.89
N TYR A 407 1.10 0.20 10.75
CA TYR A 407 0.14 1.24 10.39
C TYR A 407 -1.07 1.27 11.32
N ARG A 408 -1.57 0.09 11.74
CA ARG A 408 -2.65 -0.03 12.74
C ARG A 408 -2.21 0.48 14.11
N GLY A 409 -0.98 0.19 14.53
CA GLY A 409 -0.40 0.73 15.77
C GLY A 409 -0.33 2.25 15.74
N ILE A 410 0.22 2.83 14.66
CA ILE A 410 0.24 4.29 14.45
C ILE A 410 -1.17 4.87 14.49
N ARG A 411 -2.13 4.25 13.79
CA ARG A 411 -3.53 4.72 13.77
C ARG A 411 -4.17 4.71 15.15
N ALA A 412 -4.00 3.63 15.90
CA ALA A 412 -4.56 3.47 17.24
C ALA A 412 -3.99 4.55 18.18
N ALA A 413 -2.69 4.79 18.14
CA ALA A 413 -2.02 5.81 18.93
C ALA A 413 -2.38 7.24 18.53
N ALA A 414 -2.72 7.46 17.25
CA ALA A 414 -2.98 8.78 16.71
C ALA A 414 -4.34 9.38 17.13
N GLY A 415 -5.30 8.57 17.58
CA GLY A 415 -6.62 9.07 17.98
C GLY A 415 -7.26 9.94 16.88
N PRO A 416 -7.59 11.23 17.15
CA PRO A 416 -8.21 12.13 16.17
C PRO A 416 -7.22 12.81 15.19
N LEU A 417 -5.90 12.62 15.36
CA LEU A 417 -4.90 13.24 14.48
C LEU A 417 -5.11 12.83 13.03
N TYR A 418 -4.87 13.76 12.11
CA TYR A 418 -4.73 13.42 10.70
C TYR A 418 -3.39 12.70 10.50
N LEU A 419 -3.41 11.59 9.78
CA LEU A 419 -2.21 10.89 9.34
C LEU A 419 -2.03 11.12 7.85
N ILE A 420 -0.84 11.56 7.48
CA ILE A 420 -0.39 11.60 6.09
C ILE A 420 0.80 10.66 5.91
N GLY A 421 0.64 9.67 5.03
CA GLY A 421 1.73 8.80 4.61
C GLY A 421 2.63 9.48 3.56
N CYS A 422 3.93 9.27 3.67
CA CYS A 422 4.96 9.61 2.69
C CYS A 422 5.92 8.42 2.65
N ASN A 423 6.32 7.91 1.47
CA ASN A 423 7.03 6.62 1.39
C ASN A 423 6.35 5.52 2.23
N THR A 424 5.02 5.45 2.18
CA THR A 424 4.22 4.41 2.80
C THR A 424 3.50 3.64 1.72
N VAL A 425 3.17 2.38 1.99
CA VAL A 425 2.45 1.53 1.04
C VAL A 425 0.99 1.96 1.01
N SER A 426 0.59 2.69 -0.03
CA SER A 426 -0.73 3.35 -0.16
C SER A 426 -1.89 2.40 0.07
N HIS A 427 -1.85 1.23 -0.55
CA HIS A 427 -2.91 0.22 -0.51
C HIS A 427 -3.08 -0.45 0.86
N LEU A 428 -2.02 -0.45 1.68
CA LEU A 428 -2.05 -0.96 3.06
C LEU A 428 -2.41 0.16 4.06
N ALA A 429 -2.13 1.42 3.71
CA ALA A 429 -2.49 2.60 4.49
C ALA A 429 -3.96 3.02 4.32
N ALA A 430 -4.60 2.66 3.20
CA ALA A 430 -5.99 2.99 2.93
C ALA A 430 -6.94 2.46 4.02
N GLY A 431 -7.82 3.33 4.53
CA GLY A 431 -8.69 3.04 5.68
C GLY A 431 -8.04 3.30 7.04
N LEU A 432 -6.73 3.52 7.09
CA LEU A 432 -5.99 3.89 8.29
C LEU A 432 -5.57 5.36 8.26
N PHE A 433 -5.04 5.84 7.14
CA PHE A 433 -4.56 7.22 7.02
C PHE A 433 -5.56 8.07 6.24
N GLU A 434 -5.71 9.33 6.63
CA GLU A 434 -6.55 10.30 5.92
C GLU A 434 -5.95 10.70 4.58
N LEU A 435 -4.63 10.68 4.47
CA LEU A 435 -3.89 11.22 3.33
C LEU A 435 -2.70 10.31 3.00
N ASN A 436 -2.34 10.27 1.72
CA ASN A 436 -1.09 9.68 1.26
C ASN A 436 -0.47 10.60 0.21
N ARG A 437 0.82 10.89 0.36
CA ARG A 437 1.57 11.65 -0.62
C ARG A 437 1.99 10.71 -1.75
N ILE A 438 1.66 11.09 -2.99
CA ILE A 438 1.89 10.26 -4.17
C ILE A 438 2.95 10.82 -5.14
N GLY A 439 3.36 12.09 -5.00
CA GLY A 439 4.42 12.69 -5.82
C GLY A 439 5.76 12.76 -5.08
N ASP A 440 6.86 12.85 -5.82
CA ASP A 440 8.20 13.10 -5.28
C ASP A 440 8.42 14.56 -4.89
N ASP A 441 9.48 14.82 -4.12
CA ASP A 441 9.93 16.18 -3.82
C ASP A 441 10.44 16.80 -5.12
N THR A 442 9.96 18.01 -5.42
CA THR A 442 10.35 18.79 -6.59
C THR A 442 11.51 19.70 -6.30
#